data_AF-A0A226MGJ5-F1
#
_entry.id   AF-A0A226MGJ5-F1
#
_cell.length_a   1.000
_cell.length_b   1.000
_cell.length_c   1.000
_cell.angle_alpha   90.00
_cell.angle_beta   90.00
_cell.angle_gamma   90.00
#
_symmetry.space_group_name_H-M   'P 1'
#
loop_
_entity.id
_entity.type
_entity.pdbx_description
1 polymer ?
#
loop_
_entity_poly.entity_id
_entity_poly.type
_entity_poly.pdbx_seq_one_letter_code
_entity_poly.pdbx_strand_id
1 'polypeptide(L)'
;PFPCGRAELRAAGGGALQGEKVWSYGGGKLRPGFPKRIGDEFPGVPGDVDAAVECHPEECGGETVLFFKGGAVFSFDVGLRMTKEHAWPELGPCDAALRWLERYYCLRGTRFQRFDPRTGEVPPGYPRDLRDYFIPCPGRGEGHGNASWGGAGQRCSGRPFHAITSDDSGRIYAFRGGLSFRLDSWRDGWHAWPQEHSWPGLQGDVDAAFSWDKRMYLIQGSQVSIYLSAQGHRRVEGYPRALQEELGVPAADAAFTCPGSAELYVISGDRVRRVDLTQSPRRADEPRPLPHDGVDAAMCTADGVYVLRGDSYHRYADVAALLSARQPSAPRSIAADLFRCAESATPTPREQ
;
A
#
# COMPACT_ATOMS: atom_id res chain seq x y z
N PRO A 1 -20.53 2.93 -17.27
CA PRO A 1 -20.39 1.70 -18.07
C PRO A 1 -19.67 2.01 -19.39
N PHE A 2 -18.34 1.82 -19.43
CA PHE A 2 -17.63 1.87 -20.71
C PHE A 2 -18.01 0.60 -21.50
N PRO A 3 -18.53 0.71 -22.74
CA PRO A 3 -18.75 -0.46 -23.57
C PRO A 3 -17.42 -1.15 -23.85
N CYS A 4 -17.45 -2.48 -23.98
CA CYS A 4 -16.30 -3.29 -24.39
C CYS A 4 -15.88 -2.93 -25.83
N GLY A 5 -15.11 -1.86 -25.98
CA GLY A 5 -14.63 -1.37 -27.27
C GLY A 5 -13.70 -0.17 -27.09
N ARG A 6 -12.43 -0.37 -27.47
CA ARG A 6 -11.32 0.60 -27.58
C ARG A 6 -11.36 1.79 -26.61
N ALA A 7 -10.65 1.66 -25.50
CA ALA A 7 -10.18 2.82 -24.74
C ALA A 7 -8.83 3.28 -25.33
N GLU A 8 -8.85 4.35 -26.13
CA GLU A 8 -7.65 5.15 -26.42
C GLU A 8 -7.73 6.44 -25.61
N LEU A 9 -7.21 6.37 -24.39
CA LEU A 9 -6.79 7.54 -23.64
C LEU A 9 -5.58 7.13 -22.80
N ARG A 10 -4.40 7.59 -23.22
CA ARG A 10 -3.12 7.40 -22.54
C ARG A 10 -3.00 8.50 -21.49
N ALA A 11 -3.57 8.25 -20.32
CA ALA A 11 -3.50 9.16 -19.18
C ALA A 11 -2.42 8.68 -18.20
N ALA A 12 -1.47 9.55 -17.89
CA ALA A 12 -0.55 9.41 -16.76
C ALA A 12 -0.74 10.66 -15.89
N GLY A 13 -0.96 10.50 -14.59
CA GLY A 13 -1.09 11.58 -13.60
C GLY A 13 -1.47 12.98 -14.12
N GLY A 14 -2.75 13.22 -14.42
CA GLY A 14 -3.26 14.54 -14.85
C GLY A 14 -2.76 15.05 -16.21
N GLY A 15 -1.94 14.28 -16.95
CA GLY A 15 -1.47 14.58 -18.30
C GLY A 15 -2.02 13.63 -19.36
N ALA A 16 -1.97 14.07 -20.62
CA ALA A 16 -2.33 13.26 -21.78
C ALA A 16 -1.25 13.36 -22.87
N LEU A 17 -1.01 12.26 -23.57
CA LEU A 17 -0.01 12.16 -24.65
C LEU A 17 -0.72 11.84 -25.97
N GLN A 18 -0.39 12.56 -27.03
CA GLN A 18 -0.90 12.29 -28.37
C GLN A 18 0.11 12.74 -29.43
N GLY A 19 0.58 11.80 -30.25
CA GLY A 19 1.64 12.05 -31.22
C GLY A 19 2.87 12.64 -30.56
N GLU A 20 3.40 13.73 -31.10
CA GLU A 20 4.58 14.42 -30.55
C GLU A 20 4.30 15.35 -29.37
N LYS A 21 3.05 15.42 -28.89
CA LYS A 21 2.63 16.44 -27.93
C LYS A 21 2.20 15.84 -26.58
N VAL A 22 2.39 16.64 -25.54
CA VAL A 22 1.89 16.41 -24.19
C VAL A 22 0.96 17.55 -23.79
N TRP A 23 -0.10 17.21 -23.05
CA TRP A 23 -1.03 18.11 -22.40
C TRP A 23 -0.95 17.88 -20.89
N SER A 24 -1.01 18.95 -20.09
CA SER A 24 -1.04 18.84 -18.63
C SER A 24 -2.28 19.56 -18.08
N TYR A 25 -3.02 18.88 -17.22
CA TYR A 25 -4.23 19.39 -16.59
C TYR A 25 -4.03 19.51 -15.08
N GLY A 26 -4.55 20.58 -14.49
CA GLY A 26 -4.60 20.80 -13.04
C GLY A 26 -6.00 21.25 -12.63
N GLY A 27 -6.61 20.55 -11.66
CA GLY A 27 -8.00 20.84 -11.25
C GLY A 27 -9.01 20.76 -12.40
N GLY A 28 -8.77 19.86 -13.37
CA GLY A 28 -9.61 19.71 -14.56
C GLY A 28 -9.41 20.76 -15.66
N LYS A 29 -8.48 21.71 -15.51
CA LYS A 29 -8.19 22.75 -16.50
C LYS A 29 -6.83 22.53 -17.15
N LEU A 30 -6.75 22.79 -18.46
CA LEU A 30 -5.48 22.78 -19.19
C LEU A 30 -4.54 23.84 -18.60
N ARG A 31 -3.32 23.45 -18.24
CA ARG A 31 -2.33 24.36 -17.68
C ARG A 31 -1.83 25.34 -18.75
N PRO A 32 -1.57 26.61 -18.40
CA PRO A 32 -0.96 27.56 -19.32
C PRO A 32 0.36 27.04 -19.91
N GLY A 33 0.57 27.25 -21.20
CA GLY A 33 1.78 26.81 -21.91
C GLY A 33 1.74 25.37 -22.44
N PHE A 34 0.63 24.64 -22.28
CA PHE A 34 0.37 23.35 -22.94
C PHE A 34 -0.62 23.50 -24.11
N PRO A 35 -0.55 22.66 -25.15
CA PRO A 35 0.37 21.52 -25.30
C PRO A 35 1.80 21.89 -25.69
N LYS A 36 2.75 21.05 -25.28
CA LYS A 36 4.18 21.14 -25.63
C LYS A 36 4.62 19.93 -26.41
N ARG A 37 5.77 20.01 -27.11
CA ARG A 37 6.40 18.81 -27.65
C ARG A 37 6.93 17.95 -26.51
N ILE A 38 6.82 16.63 -26.65
CA ILE A 38 7.31 15.66 -25.66
C ILE A 38 8.79 15.87 -25.41
N GLY A 39 9.62 15.97 -26.46
CA GLY A 39 11.07 16.17 -26.30
C GLY A 39 11.46 17.50 -25.67
N ASP A 40 10.61 18.53 -25.74
CA ASP A 40 10.88 19.82 -25.09
C ASP A 40 10.59 19.74 -23.59
N GLU A 41 9.49 19.09 -23.21
CA GLU A 41 9.09 18.91 -21.81
C GLU A 41 9.94 17.83 -21.11
N PHE A 42 10.25 16.76 -21.83
CA PHE A 42 10.99 15.57 -21.39
C PHE A 42 12.21 15.30 -22.31
N PRO A 43 13.32 16.05 -22.13
CA PRO A 43 14.52 15.89 -22.95
C PRO A 43 15.05 14.46 -23.00
N GLY A 44 15.26 13.94 -24.20
CA GLY A 44 15.72 12.58 -24.46
C GLY A 44 14.61 11.53 -24.58
N VAL A 45 13.35 11.88 -24.30
CA VAL A 45 12.20 11.00 -24.57
C VAL A 45 11.77 11.17 -26.03
N PRO A 46 11.60 10.07 -26.80
CA PRO A 46 11.11 10.18 -28.17
C PRO A 46 9.67 10.70 -28.21
N GLY A 47 9.29 11.40 -29.28
CA GLY A 47 7.89 11.71 -29.56
C GLY A 47 7.09 10.45 -29.91
N ASP A 48 5.76 10.54 -29.92
CA ASP A 48 4.86 9.45 -30.32
C ASP A 48 5.10 8.15 -29.52
N VAL A 49 5.04 8.30 -28.19
CA VAL A 49 5.20 7.19 -27.24
C VAL A 49 3.93 6.35 -27.15
N ASP A 50 4.11 5.05 -26.97
CA ASP A 50 3.04 4.06 -26.88
C ASP A 50 2.35 4.04 -25.53
N ALA A 51 3.06 4.35 -24.45
CA ALA A 51 2.46 4.46 -23.13
C ALA A 51 3.31 5.36 -22.23
N ALA A 52 2.71 5.80 -21.12
CA ALA A 52 3.44 6.39 -20.02
C ALA A 52 2.79 6.01 -18.69
N VAL A 53 3.59 5.95 -17.63
CA VAL A 53 3.10 5.75 -16.26
C VAL A 53 3.96 6.53 -15.27
N GLU A 54 3.33 7.20 -14.33
CA GLU A 54 4.01 7.84 -13.22
C GLU A 54 4.60 6.81 -12.25
N CYS A 55 5.82 7.06 -11.77
CA CYS A 55 6.48 6.26 -10.76
C CYS A 55 6.93 7.12 -9.58
N HIS A 56 6.41 6.79 -8.41
CA HIS A 56 6.62 7.59 -7.20
C HIS A 56 8.04 7.37 -6.62
N PRO A 57 8.60 8.34 -5.88
CA PRO A 57 9.94 8.25 -5.29
C PRO A 57 10.18 6.99 -4.44
N GLU A 58 9.19 6.57 -3.65
CA GLU A 58 9.30 5.37 -2.80
C GLU A 58 9.37 4.07 -3.61
N GLU A 59 8.91 4.08 -4.86
CA GLU A 59 8.82 2.92 -5.75
C GLU A 59 9.99 2.90 -6.73
N CYS A 60 10.37 4.03 -7.31
CA CYS A 60 11.48 4.14 -8.27
C CYS A 60 12.81 4.69 -7.71
N GLY A 61 12.83 5.25 -6.50
CA GLY A 61 14.00 5.94 -5.94
C GLY A 61 14.16 7.40 -6.37
N GLY A 62 13.16 7.95 -7.08
CA GLY A 62 13.07 9.33 -7.56
C GLY A 62 11.71 9.58 -8.21
N GLU A 63 11.27 10.83 -8.31
CA GLU A 63 10.04 11.17 -9.02
C GLU A 63 10.27 10.95 -10.52
N THR A 64 9.71 9.86 -11.05
CA THR A 64 10.03 9.36 -12.39
C THR A 64 8.77 9.20 -13.22
N VAL A 65 8.88 9.40 -14.52
CA VAL A 65 7.88 8.96 -15.50
C VAL A 65 8.51 7.92 -16.40
N LEU A 66 7.89 6.75 -16.52
CA LEU A 66 8.29 5.72 -17.47
C LEU A 66 7.52 5.93 -18.77
N PHE A 67 8.23 6.06 -19.89
CA PHE A 67 7.66 6.14 -21.24
C PHE A 67 8.00 4.88 -22.03
N PHE A 68 7.04 4.35 -22.79
CA PHE A 68 7.21 3.14 -23.59
C PHE A 68 7.13 3.50 -25.06
N LYS A 69 8.06 2.98 -25.87
CA LYS A 69 8.00 3.10 -27.33
C LYS A 69 8.59 1.85 -27.98
N GLY A 70 7.75 1.09 -28.66
CA GLY A 70 8.10 -0.26 -29.13
C GLY A 70 8.57 -1.13 -27.97
N GLY A 71 9.73 -1.76 -28.10
CA GLY A 71 10.35 -2.56 -27.04
C GLY A 71 11.25 -1.79 -26.07
N ALA A 72 11.39 -0.47 -26.25
CA ALA A 72 12.26 0.37 -25.41
C ALA A 72 11.45 1.08 -24.33
N VAL A 73 12.08 1.25 -23.16
CA VAL A 73 11.52 1.99 -22.02
C VAL A 73 12.44 3.12 -21.63
N PHE A 74 11.88 4.32 -21.48
CA PHE A 74 12.61 5.54 -21.12
C PHE A 74 12.15 5.99 -19.74
N SER A 75 13.03 5.92 -18.74
CA SER A 75 12.77 6.51 -17.43
C SER A 75 13.25 7.95 -17.41
N PHE A 76 12.33 8.88 -17.25
CA PHE A 76 12.63 10.30 -17.09
C PHE A 76 12.57 10.70 -15.62
N ASP A 77 13.71 11.12 -15.06
CA ASP A 77 13.77 11.68 -13.70
C ASP A 77 13.33 13.15 -13.74
N VAL A 78 12.26 13.48 -13.01
CA VAL A 78 11.66 14.82 -13.01
C VAL A 78 12.56 15.85 -12.34
N GLY A 79 13.25 15.47 -11.27
CA GLY A 79 14.12 16.36 -10.51
C GLY A 79 15.43 16.67 -11.24
N LEU A 80 16.04 15.65 -11.83
CA LEU A 80 17.31 15.76 -12.57
C LEU A 80 17.10 16.19 -14.04
N ARG A 81 15.87 16.07 -14.56
CA ARG A 81 15.53 16.28 -15.98
C ARG A 81 16.38 15.45 -16.93
N MET A 82 16.68 14.20 -16.55
CA MET A 82 17.47 13.27 -17.35
C MET A 82 16.64 12.06 -17.76
N THR A 83 16.81 11.64 -19.01
CA THR A 83 16.25 10.39 -19.53
C THR A 83 17.30 9.28 -19.50
N LYS A 84 16.90 8.10 -19.04
CA LYS A 84 17.66 6.85 -19.19
C LYS A 84 16.82 5.84 -19.96
N GLU A 85 17.42 5.24 -20.98
CA GLU A 85 16.82 4.17 -21.76
C GLU A 85 17.16 2.80 -21.13
N HIS A 86 16.17 1.91 -21.15
CA HIS A 86 16.25 0.54 -20.66
C HIS A 86 15.70 -0.43 -21.71
N ALA A 87 16.26 -1.64 -21.71
CA ALA A 87 15.75 -2.77 -22.47
C ALA A 87 15.15 -3.81 -21.50
N TRP A 88 13.83 -3.95 -21.52
CA TRP A 88 13.09 -4.91 -20.69
C TRP A 88 12.41 -5.96 -21.60
N PRO A 89 13.18 -6.96 -22.10
CA PRO A 89 12.69 -7.88 -23.13
C PRO A 89 11.50 -8.72 -22.68
N GLU A 90 11.41 -9.07 -21.39
CA GLU A 90 10.29 -9.82 -20.81
C GLU A 90 8.99 -9.00 -20.76
N LEU A 91 9.10 -7.67 -20.63
CA LEU A 91 7.93 -6.80 -20.62
C LEU A 91 7.30 -6.69 -22.01
N GLY A 92 8.16 -6.54 -23.03
CA GLY A 92 7.72 -6.28 -24.41
C GLY A 92 7.01 -4.92 -24.57
N PRO A 93 6.36 -4.68 -25.72
CA PRO A 93 5.68 -3.42 -25.98
C PRO A 93 4.37 -3.29 -25.17
N CYS A 94 4.09 -2.05 -24.77
CA CYS A 94 2.89 -1.66 -24.02
C CYS A 94 2.05 -0.67 -24.84
N ASP A 95 0.79 -1.00 -25.09
CA ASP A 95 -0.18 -0.10 -25.76
C ASP A 95 -0.69 1.00 -24.80
N ALA A 96 -0.68 0.68 -23.51
CA ALA A 96 -0.96 1.56 -22.39
C ALA A 96 -0.24 1.04 -21.14
N ALA A 97 -0.01 1.91 -20.16
CA ALA A 97 0.55 1.55 -18.88
C ALA A 97 -0.18 2.31 -17.77
N LEU A 98 -0.30 1.71 -16.60
CA LEU A 98 -0.92 2.36 -15.46
C LEU A 98 -0.30 1.88 -14.14
N ARG A 99 -0.33 2.77 -13.15
CA ARG A 99 -0.03 2.46 -11.76
C ARG A 99 -1.35 2.39 -10.99
N TRP A 100 -1.55 1.32 -10.24
CA TRP A 100 -2.71 1.15 -9.37
C TRP A 100 -2.32 0.48 -8.07
N LEU A 101 -2.54 1.14 -6.93
CA LEU A 101 -2.21 0.63 -5.59
C LEU A 101 -0.79 0.04 -5.52
N GLU A 102 0.23 0.85 -5.87
CA GLU A 102 1.66 0.49 -5.87
C GLU A 102 2.08 -0.59 -6.89
N ARG A 103 1.20 -0.94 -7.83
CA ARG A 103 1.48 -1.94 -8.86
C ARG A 103 1.47 -1.31 -10.24
N TYR A 104 2.41 -1.73 -11.07
CA TYR A 104 2.61 -1.22 -12.42
C TYR A 104 2.17 -2.26 -13.43
N TYR A 105 1.36 -1.85 -14.39
CA TYR A 105 0.77 -2.73 -15.38
C TYR A 105 1.07 -2.23 -16.78
N CYS A 106 1.55 -3.13 -17.62
CA CYS A 106 1.69 -2.95 -19.06
C CYS A 106 0.51 -3.65 -19.74
N LEU A 107 -0.26 -2.90 -20.52
CA LEU A 107 -1.45 -3.38 -21.22
C LEU A 107 -1.11 -3.59 -22.69
N ARG A 108 -1.58 -4.71 -23.25
CA ARG A 108 -1.42 -5.08 -24.67
C ARG A 108 -2.74 -5.63 -25.20
N GLY A 109 -3.50 -4.80 -25.90
CA GLY A 109 -4.89 -5.08 -26.26
C GLY A 109 -5.74 -5.39 -25.02
N THR A 110 -6.28 -6.60 -24.94
CA THR A 110 -7.07 -7.07 -23.78
C THR A 110 -6.24 -7.81 -22.74
N ARG A 111 -4.93 -7.97 -22.96
CA ARG A 111 -4.03 -8.63 -22.02
C ARG A 111 -3.27 -7.60 -21.20
N PHE A 112 -2.88 -7.98 -19.99
CA PHE A 112 -2.00 -7.16 -19.17
C PHE A 112 -0.97 -8.02 -18.45
N GLN A 113 0.15 -7.39 -18.10
CA GLN A 113 1.17 -7.97 -17.24
C GLN A 113 1.59 -6.97 -16.17
N ARG A 114 1.81 -7.45 -14.95
CA ARG A 114 2.43 -6.66 -13.90
C ARG A 114 3.94 -6.71 -14.07
N PHE A 115 4.62 -5.62 -13.75
CA PHE A 115 6.08 -5.56 -13.79
C PHE A 115 6.65 -4.77 -12.61
N ASP A 116 7.92 -5.01 -12.30
CA ASP A 116 8.69 -4.17 -11.39
C ASP A 116 9.17 -2.91 -12.14
N PRO A 117 8.86 -1.69 -11.66
CA PRO A 117 9.13 -0.45 -12.38
C PRO A 117 10.62 -0.07 -12.45
N ARG A 118 11.50 -0.76 -11.73
CA ARG A 118 12.95 -0.53 -11.72
C ARG A 118 13.71 -1.57 -12.54
N THR A 119 13.30 -2.83 -12.45
CA THR A 119 14.00 -3.95 -13.11
C THR A 119 13.34 -4.38 -14.41
N GLY A 120 12.05 -4.10 -14.60
CA GLY A 120 11.25 -4.60 -15.71
C GLY A 120 10.83 -6.07 -15.57
N GLU A 121 11.15 -6.72 -14.45
CA GLU A 121 10.84 -8.12 -14.20
C GLU A 121 9.33 -8.37 -14.20
N VAL A 122 8.90 -9.44 -14.86
CA VAL A 122 7.50 -9.84 -14.96
C VAL A 122 7.30 -11.11 -14.12
N PRO A 123 6.54 -11.03 -13.02
CA PRO A 123 6.28 -12.19 -12.17
C PRO A 123 5.59 -13.34 -12.94
N PRO A 124 5.72 -14.58 -12.47
CA PRO A 124 5.09 -15.73 -13.13
C PRO A 124 3.56 -15.61 -13.14
N GLY A 125 2.93 -16.22 -14.16
CA GLY A 125 1.47 -16.23 -14.30
C GLY A 125 0.89 -15.04 -15.07
N TYR A 126 1.72 -14.29 -15.79
CA TYR A 126 1.29 -13.31 -16.79
C TYR A 126 1.52 -13.85 -18.22
N PRO A 127 0.80 -13.32 -19.23
CA PRO A 127 -0.22 -12.28 -19.15
C PRO A 127 -1.58 -12.78 -18.61
N ARG A 128 -2.39 -11.83 -18.12
CA ARG A 128 -3.79 -12.03 -17.67
C ARG A 128 -4.74 -11.22 -18.57
N ASP A 129 -6.04 -11.48 -18.55
CA ASP A 129 -7.03 -10.77 -19.37
C ASP A 129 -7.71 -9.64 -18.59
N LEU A 130 -7.73 -8.42 -19.12
CA LEU A 130 -8.31 -7.24 -18.46
C LEU A 130 -9.78 -7.43 -18.07
N ARG A 131 -10.54 -8.21 -18.85
CA ARG A 131 -11.99 -8.45 -18.65
C ARG A 131 -12.29 -9.37 -17.48
N ASP A 132 -11.26 -10.02 -16.96
CA ASP A 132 -11.39 -10.90 -15.80
C ASP A 132 -10.94 -10.19 -14.50
N TYR A 133 -10.39 -8.96 -14.58
CA TYR A 133 -9.83 -8.23 -13.44
C TYR A 133 -10.24 -6.75 -13.35
N PHE A 134 -10.01 -5.96 -14.40
CA PHE A 134 -10.19 -4.51 -14.39
C PHE A 134 -11.53 -4.06 -14.96
N ILE A 135 -12.12 -4.83 -15.88
CA ILE A 135 -13.35 -4.47 -16.57
C ILE A 135 -14.43 -5.50 -16.22
N PRO A 136 -15.52 -5.10 -15.53
CA PRO A 136 -16.62 -6.02 -15.24
C PRO A 136 -17.30 -6.42 -16.55
N CYS A 137 -17.20 -7.69 -16.92
CA CYS A 137 -17.78 -8.25 -18.14
C CYS A 137 -18.74 -9.39 -17.78
N PRO A 138 -20.02 -9.37 -18.23
CA PRO A 138 -20.95 -10.46 -17.98
C PRO A 138 -20.40 -11.82 -18.42
N GLY A 139 -20.50 -12.84 -17.56
CA GLY A 139 -20.00 -14.19 -17.83
C GLY A 139 -18.47 -14.32 -17.81
N ARG A 140 -17.75 -13.27 -17.39
CA ARG A 140 -16.30 -13.20 -17.27
C ARG A 140 -15.91 -12.62 -15.91
N GLY A 141 -14.66 -12.78 -15.54
CA GLY A 141 -14.22 -12.59 -14.16
C GLY A 141 -14.65 -13.79 -13.32
N GLU A 142 -13.72 -14.72 -13.12
CA GLU A 142 -13.83 -15.63 -12.00
C GLU A 142 -14.02 -14.79 -10.71
N GLY A 143 -14.70 -15.32 -9.70
CA GLY A 143 -14.90 -14.68 -8.40
C GLY A 143 -13.61 -14.46 -7.58
N HIS A 144 -12.57 -13.88 -8.18
CA HIS A 144 -11.18 -13.90 -7.69
C HIS A 144 -10.73 -12.63 -6.95
N GLY A 145 -11.59 -11.62 -6.76
CA GLY A 145 -11.21 -10.43 -6.01
C GLY A 145 -11.69 -10.40 -4.55
N ASN A 146 -12.84 -11.03 -4.26
CA ASN A 146 -13.46 -10.96 -2.94
C ASN A 146 -14.33 -12.18 -2.58
N ALA A 147 -14.68 -13.04 -3.55
CA ALA A 147 -15.48 -14.23 -3.29
C ALA A 147 -14.60 -15.44 -2.89
N SER A 148 -13.37 -15.55 -3.42
CA SER A 148 -12.41 -16.61 -3.07
C SER A 148 -11.88 -16.54 -1.63
N TRP A 149 -11.84 -15.34 -1.04
CA TRP A 149 -11.32 -15.11 0.33
C TRP A 149 -12.43 -14.90 1.37
N GLY A 150 -13.69 -15.03 0.95
CA GLY A 150 -14.87 -14.78 1.79
C GLY A 150 -14.78 -13.46 2.56
N GLY A 151 -15.23 -13.48 3.82
CA GLY A 151 -15.19 -12.29 4.68
C GLY A 151 -13.78 -11.76 4.99
N ALA A 152 -12.70 -12.54 4.77
CA ALA A 152 -11.33 -12.07 5.03
C ALA A 152 -10.87 -11.04 4.00
N GLY A 153 -11.26 -11.19 2.72
CA GLY A 153 -10.99 -10.19 1.67
C GLY A 153 -11.89 -8.95 1.75
N GLN A 154 -13.06 -9.07 2.39
CA GLN A 154 -14.05 -8.01 2.43
C GLN A 154 -13.72 -6.97 3.51
N ARG A 155 -13.27 -5.78 3.10
CA ARG A 155 -12.95 -4.69 4.05
C ARG A 155 -14.09 -4.29 5.00
N CYS A 156 -15.35 -4.47 4.58
CA CYS A 156 -16.54 -4.10 5.36
C CYS A 156 -17.16 -5.28 6.12
N SER A 157 -16.46 -6.40 6.30
CA SER A 157 -17.03 -7.62 6.92
C SER A 157 -17.18 -7.57 8.44
N GLY A 158 -16.69 -6.50 9.09
CA GLY A 158 -16.62 -6.42 10.56
C GLY A 158 -15.60 -7.38 11.20
N ARG A 159 -14.84 -8.14 10.42
CA ARG A 159 -13.79 -9.02 10.96
C ARG A 159 -12.57 -8.20 11.40
N PRO A 160 -11.93 -8.56 12.53
CA PRO A 160 -10.78 -7.83 13.04
C PRO A 160 -9.58 -7.91 12.09
N PHE A 161 -8.75 -6.87 12.12
CA PHE A 161 -7.41 -6.85 11.51
C PHE A 161 -6.38 -7.14 12.60
N HIS A 162 -5.47 -8.07 12.35
CA HIS A 162 -4.47 -8.52 13.34
C HIS A 162 -3.19 -7.68 13.33
N ALA A 163 -2.99 -6.86 12.29
CA ALA A 163 -1.94 -5.87 12.30
C ALA A 163 -2.34 -4.68 11.43
N ILE A 164 -1.86 -3.50 11.82
CA ILE A 164 -1.98 -2.27 11.05
C ILE A 164 -0.73 -1.43 11.30
N THR A 165 -0.23 -0.75 10.27
CA THR A 165 0.94 0.14 10.41
C THR A 165 0.83 1.31 9.44
N SER A 166 1.40 2.44 9.82
CA SER A 166 1.68 3.58 8.94
C SER A 166 3.18 3.69 8.78
N ASP A 167 3.68 3.85 7.57
CA ASP A 167 5.10 4.15 7.35
C ASP A 167 5.42 5.65 7.43
N ASP A 168 6.72 5.99 7.36
CA ASP A 168 7.21 7.37 7.40
C ASP A 168 6.71 8.24 6.23
N SER A 169 6.22 7.62 5.15
CA SER A 169 5.63 8.31 3.99
C SER A 169 4.11 8.49 4.13
N GLY A 170 3.51 8.00 5.22
CA GLY A 170 2.07 8.06 5.47
C GLY A 170 1.27 6.96 4.78
N ARG A 171 1.92 5.93 4.22
CA ARG A 171 1.23 4.78 3.64
C ARG A 171 0.75 3.86 4.75
N ILE A 172 -0.50 3.43 4.64
CA ILE A 172 -1.17 2.67 5.70
C ILE A 172 -1.52 1.29 5.17
N TYR A 173 -1.06 0.26 5.89
CA TYR A 173 -1.30 -1.14 5.57
C TYR A 173 -1.98 -1.84 6.72
N ALA A 174 -3.02 -2.62 6.42
CA ALA A 174 -3.71 -3.50 7.37
C ALA A 174 -3.63 -4.97 6.91
N PHE A 175 -3.53 -5.90 7.85
CA PHE A 175 -3.31 -7.32 7.60
C PHE A 175 -4.40 -8.20 8.22
N ARG A 176 -4.85 -9.21 7.47
CA ARG A 176 -5.87 -10.16 7.92
C ARG A 176 -5.87 -11.43 7.09
N GLY A 177 -5.64 -12.59 7.71
CA GLY A 177 -5.80 -13.90 7.06
C GLY A 177 -4.86 -14.10 5.87
N GLY A 178 -3.59 -13.71 6.01
CA GLY A 178 -2.61 -13.71 4.92
C GLY A 178 -2.83 -12.67 3.81
N LEU A 179 -3.81 -11.77 3.99
CA LEU A 179 -4.10 -10.67 3.08
C LEU A 179 -3.60 -9.35 3.65
N SER A 180 -3.37 -8.42 2.74
CA SER A 180 -2.98 -7.05 3.01
C SER A 180 -3.92 -6.07 2.30
N PHE A 181 -4.13 -4.92 2.93
CA PHE A 181 -4.99 -3.84 2.46
C PHE A 181 -4.20 -2.55 2.50
N ARG A 182 -4.34 -1.73 1.46
CA ARG A 182 -3.78 -0.37 1.43
C ARG A 182 -4.88 0.65 1.65
N LEU A 183 -4.70 1.55 2.61
CA LEU A 183 -5.75 2.46 3.10
C LEU A 183 -5.55 3.92 2.65
N ASP A 184 -4.30 4.36 2.45
CA ASP A 184 -3.96 5.74 2.08
C ASP A 184 -4.41 6.12 0.66
N SER A 185 -4.43 5.15 -0.27
CA SER A 185 -4.78 5.34 -1.69
C SER A 185 -6.27 5.09 -1.99
N TRP A 186 -7.16 5.35 -1.04
CA TRP A 186 -8.60 5.10 -1.16
C TRP A 186 -9.27 5.77 -2.38
N ARG A 187 -8.69 6.84 -2.92
CA ARG A 187 -9.18 7.51 -4.15
C ARG A 187 -9.03 6.63 -5.40
N ASP A 188 -8.07 5.72 -5.38
CA ASP A 188 -7.80 4.78 -6.46
C ASP A 188 -8.65 3.50 -6.34
N GLY A 189 -9.43 3.38 -5.26
CA GLY A 189 -10.26 2.24 -4.95
C GLY A 189 -9.70 1.36 -3.83
N TRP A 190 -10.27 0.16 -3.70
CA TRP A 190 -9.96 -0.77 -2.61
C TRP A 190 -9.71 -2.16 -3.18
N HIS A 191 -8.64 -2.82 -2.72
CA HIS A 191 -8.38 -4.21 -3.06
C HIS A 191 -7.57 -4.89 -1.94
N ALA A 192 -7.90 -6.16 -1.66
CA ALA A 192 -7.12 -7.01 -0.77
C ALA A 192 -6.12 -7.83 -1.60
N TRP A 193 -4.86 -7.90 -1.18
CA TRP A 193 -3.86 -8.69 -1.88
C TRP A 193 -3.28 -9.76 -0.97
N PRO A 194 -2.99 -10.98 -1.48
CA PRO A 194 -2.07 -11.88 -0.78
C PRO A 194 -0.82 -11.11 -0.38
N GLN A 195 -0.48 -11.13 0.90
CA GLN A 195 0.58 -10.29 1.43
C GLN A 195 1.95 -10.60 0.77
N GLU A 196 2.20 -11.84 0.37
CA GLU A 196 3.41 -12.24 -0.36
C GLU A 196 3.65 -11.44 -1.65
N HIS A 197 2.58 -10.92 -2.28
CA HIS A 197 2.72 -10.10 -3.49
C HIS A 197 3.38 -8.75 -3.24
N SER A 198 3.25 -8.22 -2.02
CA SER A 198 3.85 -6.96 -1.59
C SER A 198 5.10 -7.20 -0.74
N TRP A 199 5.11 -8.23 0.10
CA TRP A 199 6.22 -8.58 1.00
C TRP A 199 6.75 -9.97 0.65
N PRO A 200 7.78 -10.08 -0.19
CA PRO A 200 8.29 -11.36 -0.69
C PRO A 200 8.65 -12.32 0.45
N GLY A 201 8.08 -13.53 0.39
CA GLY A 201 8.30 -14.59 1.37
C GLY A 201 7.59 -14.39 2.72
N LEU A 202 6.63 -13.46 2.82
CA LEU A 202 5.75 -13.31 3.98
C LEU A 202 4.52 -14.23 3.83
N GLN A 203 4.38 -15.22 4.70
CA GLN A 203 3.28 -16.21 4.66
C GLN A 203 2.64 -16.35 6.04
N GLY A 204 1.33 -16.62 6.10
CA GLY A 204 0.60 -16.76 7.37
C GLY A 204 0.10 -15.43 7.95
N ASP A 205 -0.31 -15.44 9.21
CA ASP A 205 -0.84 -14.25 9.86
C ASP A 205 0.27 -13.36 10.43
N VAL A 206 0.02 -12.05 10.42
CA VAL A 206 0.88 -11.03 11.01
C VAL A 206 0.21 -10.59 12.32
N ASP A 207 0.91 -10.77 13.43
CA ASP A 207 0.39 -10.51 14.77
C ASP A 207 0.60 -9.05 15.21
N ALA A 208 1.64 -8.41 14.68
CA ALA A 208 1.91 -6.99 14.92
C ALA A 208 2.77 -6.40 13.80
N ALA A 209 2.60 -5.11 13.54
CA ALA A 209 3.38 -4.40 12.53
C ALA A 209 3.69 -2.98 13.00
N PHE A 210 4.91 -2.51 12.74
CA PHE A 210 5.28 -1.11 12.96
C PHE A 210 6.30 -0.67 11.91
N SER A 211 6.59 0.63 11.85
CA SER A 211 7.57 1.18 10.92
C SER A 211 8.61 2.03 11.65
N TRP A 212 9.86 1.99 11.23
CA TRP A 212 10.89 2.87 11.78
C TRP A 212 12.05 2.99 10.82
N ASP A 213 12.57 4.20 10.65
CA ASP A 213 13.73 4.50 9.82
C ASP A 213 13.63 3.87 8.42
N LYS A 214 12.53 4.16 7.71
CA LYS A 214 12.21 3.66 6.36
C LYS A 214 12.20 2.14 6.25
N ARG A 215 11.91 1.45 7.35
CA ARG A 215 11.73 0.00 7.40
C ARG A 215 10.38 -0.35 8.00
N MET A 216 9.82 -1.46 7.53
CA MET A 216 8.58 -2.07 8.00
C MET A 216 8.94 -3.36 8.75
N TYR A 217 8.48 -3.46 9.98
CA TYR A 217 8.71 -4.60 10.87
C TYR A 217 7.40 -5.38 10.97
N LEU A 218 7.42 -6.65 10.56
CA LEU A 218 6.27 -7.54 10.57
C LEU A 218 6.57 -8.71 11.51
N ILE A 219 5.75 -8.86 12.55
CA ILE A 219 5.92 -9.84 13.63
C ILE A 219 4.95 -11.01 13.39
N GLN A 220 5.48 -12.23 13.45
CA GLN A 220 4.74 -13.49 13.30
C GLN A 220 5.22 -14.46 14.38
N GLY A 221 4.39 -14.71 15.38
CA GLY A 221 4.72 -15.44 16.59
C GLY A 221 5.94 -14.84 17.29
N SER A 222 6.99 -15.65 17.44
CA SER A 222 8.25 -15.26 18.08
C SER A 222 9.30 -14.74 17.10
N GLN A 223 8.92 -14.44 15.86
CA GLN A 223 9.82 -13.95 14.82
C GLN A 223 9.44 -12.56 14.33
N VAL A 224 10.44 -11.78 13.92
CA VAL A 224 10.26 -10.51 13.23
C VAL A 224 10.96 -10.55 11.87
N SER A 225 10.28 -10.08 10.84
CA SER A 225 10.84 -9.81 9.51
C SER A 225 10.94 -8.30 9.29
N ILE A 226 12.04 -7.84 8.71
CA ILE A 226 12.23 -6.43 8.35
C ILE A 226 12.23 -6.28 6.83
N TYR A 227 11.41 -5.37 6.34
CA TYR A 227 11.34 -4.99 4.93
C TYR A 227 11.69 -3.52 4.77
N LEU A 228 12.25 -3.14 3.63
CA LEU A 228 12.40 -1.72 3.28
C LEU A 228 11.02 -1.12 3.03
N SER A 229 10.75 0.10 3.48
CA SER A 229 9.49 0.79 3.13
C SER A 229 9.48 1.15 1.65
N ALA A 230 10.63 1.51 1.10
CA ALA A 230 10.82 1.77 -0.33
C ALA A 230 11.21 0.51 -1.12
N GLN A 231 11.35 0.66 -2.44
CA GLN A 231 11.95 -0.35 -3.33
C GLN A 231 11.21 -1.70 -3.32
N GLY A 232 9.88 -1.67 -3.45
CA GLY A 232 9.06 -2.88 -3.57
C GLY A 232 9.07 -3.78 -2.34
N HIS A 233 9.31 -3.21 -1.16
CA HIS A 233 9.39 -3.93 0.11
C HIS A 233 10.32 -5.14 0.09
N ARG A 234 11.56 -4.94 -0.38
CA ARG A 234 12.58 -5.98 -0.29
C ARG A 234 12.87 -6.33 1.18
N ARG A 235 12.92 -7.62 1.50
CA ARG A 235 13.31 -8.10 2.84
C ARG A 235 14.78 -7.82 3.12
N VAL A 236 15.10 -7.35 4.31
CA VAL A 236 16.46 -7.15 4.79
C VAL A 236 17.12 -8.52 4.97
N GLU A 237 18.38 -8.64 4.52
CA GLU A 237 19.15 -9.87 4.63
C GLU A 237 19.34 -10.29 6.10
N GLY A 238 19.26 -11.60 6.36
CA GLY A 238 19.37 -12.15 7.72
C GLY A 238 18.08 -12.09 8.55
N TYR A 239 16.94 -11.79 7.93
CA TYR A 239 15.60 -11.90 8.52
C TYR A 239 14.75 -13.00 7.86
N PRO A 240 13.84 -13.65 8.61
CA PRO A 240 13.39 -13.33 9.97
C PRO A 240 14.41 -13.63 11.09
N ARG A 241 14.26 -12.94 12.23
CA ARG A 241 15.03 -13.17 13.47
C ARG A 241 14.11 -13.36 14.67
N ALA A 242 14.66 -13.90 15.77
CA ALA A 242 13.91 -14.03 17.02
C ALA A 242 13.52 -12.65 17.57
N LEU A 243 12.24 -12.47 17.90
CA LEU A 243 11.68 -11.24 18.43
C LEU A 243 12.38 -10.79 19.73
N GLN A 244 12.68 -11.76 20.59
CA GLN A 244 13.37 -11.53 21.86
C GLN A 244 14.81 -11.01 21.67
N GLU A 245 15.50 -11.47 20.63
CA GLU A 245 16.86 -11.03 20.31
C GLU A 245 16.87 -9.65 19.64
N GLU A 246 15.92 -9.40 18.73
CA GLU A 246 15.87 -8.19 17.93
C GLU A 246 15.24 -6.99 18.66
N LEU A 247 14.21 -7.22 19.48
CA LEU A 247 13.43 -6.16 20.15
C LEU A 247 13.38 -6.28 21.68
N GLY A 248 13.93 -7.35 22.26
CA GLY A 248 13.92 -7.53 23.71
C GLY A 248 12.55 -7.91 24.29
N VAL A 249 11.59 -8.31 23.46
CA VAL A 249 10.22 -8.69 23.88
C VAL A 249 9.87 -10.13 23.49
N PRO A 250 9.06 -10.84 24.30
CA PRO A 250 8.76 -12.25 24.04
C PRO A 250 7.62 -12.47 23.04
N ALA A 251 6.68 -11.52 22.92
CA ALA A 251 5.50 -11.59 22.07
C ALA A 251 4.96 -10.17 21.79
N ALA A 252 4.06 -10.05 20.81
CA ALA A 252 3.38 -8.80 20.48
C ALA A 252 2.00 -9.10 19.86
N ASP A 253 0.94 -8.58 20.47
CA ASP A 253 -0.43 -8.57 19.89
C ASP A 253 -0.68 -7.30 19.06
N ALA A 254 0.11 -6.26 19.32
CA ALA A 254 0.17 -5.06 18.52
C ALA A 254 1.51 -4.35 18.77
N ALA A 255 1.93 -3.54 17.81
CA ALA A 255 3.12 -2.73 17.94
C ALA A 255 2.92 -1.42 17.19
N PHE A 256 3.47 -0.32 17.69
CA PHE A 256 3.48 0.94 16.94
C PHE A 256 4.63 1.84 17.34
N THR A 257 4.97 2.73 16.43
CA THR A 257 5.91 3.84 16.56
C THR A 257 5.17 5.09 16.10
N CYS A 258 5.37 6.21 16.79
CA CYS A 258 4.80 7.49 16.35
C CYS A 258 5.74 8.21 15.37
N PRO A 259 5.21 9.02 14.43
CA PRO A 259 6.03 9.73 13.46
C PRO A 259 7.16 10.53 14.11
N GLY A 260 8.39 10.34 13.62
CA GLY A 260 9.59 11.02 14.13
C GLY A 260 10.12 10.51 15.47
N SER A 261 9.50 9.48 16.06
CA SER A 261 9.97 8.86 17.31
C SER A 261 10.76 7.58 17.03
N ALA A 262 11.77 7.32 17.85
CA ALA A 262 12.45 6.03 17.91
C ALA A 262 11.91 5.13 19.04
N GLU A 263 10.85 5.55 19.72
CA GLU A 263 10.19 4.76 20.74
C GLU A 263 9.15 3.83 20.12
N LEU A 264 9.43 2.54 20.22
CA LEU A 264 8.50 1.47 19.91
C LEU A 264 7.65 1.15 21.13
N TYR A 265 6.35 1.01 20.93
CA TYR A 265 5.39 0.55 21.92
C TYR A 265 4.88 -0.83 21.49
N VAL A 266 5.14 -1.86 22.30
CA VAL A 266 4.72 -3.25 22.06
C VAL A 266 3.65 -3.62 23.06
N ILE A 267 2.47 -4.03 22.57
CA ILE A 267 1.33 -4.43 23.39
C ILE A 267 1.26 -5.95 23.46
N SER A 268 1.01 -6.50 24.64
CA SER A 268 0.73 -7.91 24.86
C SER A 268 -0.32 -8.03 25.98
N GLY A 269 -1.48 -8.58 25.67
CA GLY A 269 -2.65 -8.59 26.55
C GLY A 269 -3.08 -7.17 26.90
N ASP A 270 -3.14 -6.89 28.20
CA ASP A 270 -3.52 -5.61 28.80
C ASP A 270 -2.32 -4.70 29.11
N ARG A 271 -1.13 -5.03 28.61
CA ARG A 271 0.11 -4.30 28.93
C ARG A 271 0.85 -3.81 27.71
N VAL A 272 1.58 -2.72 27.89
CA VAL A 272 2.48 -2.12 26.90
C VAL A 272 3.89 -2.00 27.44
N ARG A 273 4.88 -2.31 26.60
CA ARG A 273 6.31 -2.09 26.85
C ARG A 273 6.83 -1.04 25.88
N ARG A 274 7.67 -0.13 26.37
CA ARG A 274 8.43 0.80 25.54
C ARG A 274 9.79 0.17 25.21
N VAL A 275 10.24 0.28 23.97
CA VAL A 275 11.55 -0.14 23.49
C VAL A 275 12.20 1.04 22.77
N ASP A 276 13.41 1.42 23.17
CA ASP A 276 14.20 2.41 22.44
C ASP A 276 14.92 1.74 21.26
N LEU A 277 14.46 2.05 20.04
CA LEU A 277 14.98 1.41 18.82
C LEU A 277 16.42 1.81 18.48
N THR A 278 16.96 2.86 19.10
CA THR A 278 18.33 3.34 18.90
C THR A 278 19.38 2.55 19.69
N GLN A 279 18.95 1.76 20.68
CA GLN A 279 19.85 1.01 21.54
C GLN A 279 20.27 -0.34 20.93
N SER A 280 21.47 -0.80 21.27
CA SER A 280 21.95 -2.13 20.92
C SER A 280 22.74 -2.72 22.11
N PRO A 281 22.29 -3.83 22.72
CA PRO A 281 21.04 -4.55 22.44
C PRO A 281 19.81 -3.73 22.84
N ARG A 282 18.71 -3.89 22.11
CA ARG A 282 17.42 -3.31 22.49
C ARG A 282 16.90 -3.97 23.76
N ARG A 283 16.41 -3.16 24.70
CA ARG A 283 15.77 -3.64 25.93
C ARG A 283 14.40 -3.00 26.06
N ALA A 284 13.43 -3.82 26.44
CA ALA A 284 12.10 -3.36 26.77
C ALA A 284 12.05 -2.88 28.22
N ASP A 285 11.41 -1.74 28.42
CA ASP A 285 11.09 -1.25 29.76
C ASP A 285 10.09 -2.18 30.47
N GLU A 286 9.95 -1.96 31.78
CA GLU A 286 8.91 -2.63 32.58
C GLU A 286 7.51 -2.38 31.98
N PRO A 287 6.67 -3.42 31.87
CA PRO A 287 5.36 -3.31 31.25
C PRO A 287 4.41 -2.46 32.09
N ARG A 288 3.73 -1.54 31.42
CA ARG A 288 2.72 -0.66 32.00
C ARG A 288 1.31 -1.12 31.62
N PRO A 289 0.30 -0.93 32.49
CA PRO A 289 -1.08 -1.28 32.15
C PRO A 289 -1.64 -0.34 31.08
N LEU A 290 -2.52 -0.86 30.23
CA LEU A 290 -3.35 -0.11 29.30
C LEU A 290 -4.81 -0.06 29.81
N PRO A 291 -5.62 0.91 29.34
CA PRO A 291 -7.06 0.92 29.62
C PRO A 291 -7.84 -0.13 28.82
N HIS A 292 -7.17 -1.09 28.17
CA HIS A 292 -7.76 -2.10 27.30
C HIS A 292 -7.44 -3.50 27.82
N ASP A 293 -8.44 -4.39 27.86
CA ASP A 293 -8.27 -5.80 28.29
C ASP A 293 -7.64 -6.69 27.21
N GLY A 294 -7.27 -6.10 26.07
CA GLY A 294 -6.70 -6.76 24.90
C GLY A 294 -6.91 -5.92 23.64
N VAL A 295 -6.04 -6.12 22.64
CA VAL A 295 -6.06 -5.40 21.37
C VAL A 295 -5.86 -6.39 20.22
N ASP A 296 -6.30 -6.02 19.03
CA ASP A 296 -6.05 -6.81 17.82
C ASP A 296 -4.97 -6.18 16.94
N ALA A 297 -4.82 -4.85 17.00
CA ALA A 297 -3.77 -4.12 16.31
C ALA A 297 -3.63 -2.69 16.88
N ALA A 298 -2.53 -2.01 16.57
CA ALA A 298 -2.35 -0.60 16.89
C ALA A 298 -1.47 0.09 15.86
N MET A 299 -1.69 1.38 15.62
CA MET A 299 -0.79 2.23 14.83
C MET A 299 -0.74 3.63 15.43
N CYS A 300 0.29 4.40 15.07
CA CYS A 300 0.33 5.83 15.35
C CYS A 300 0.57 6.59 14.04
N THR A 301 -0.15 7.70 13.88
CA THR A 301 -0.07 8.59 12.71
C THR A 301 0.13 10.01 13.19
N ALA A 302 0.20 10.98 12.27
CA ALA A 302 0.21 12.40 12.61
C ALA A 302 -1.05 12.82 13.41
N ASP A 303 -2.15 12.07 13.28
CA ASP A 303 -3.40 12.33 13.99
C ASP A 303 -3.48 11.66 15.38
N GLY A 304 -2.45 10.93 15.81
CA GLY A 304 -2.39 10.28 17.11
C GLY A 304 -2.40 8.74 17.05
N VAL A 305 -2.69 8.12 18.20
CA VAL A 305 -2.61 6.67 18.41
C VAL A 305 -3.98 6.02 18.20
N TYR A 306 -4.00 4.94 17.42
CA TYR A 306 -5.17 4.14 17.09
C TYR A 306 -4.98 2.75 17.69
N VAL A 307 -5.90 2.33 18.55
CA VAL A 307 -5.93 0.99 19.17
C VAL A 307 -7.17 0.26 18.67
N LEU A 308 -6.99 -0.83 17.93
CA LEU A 308 -8.05 -1.57 17.25
C LEU A 308 -8.47 -2.79 18.08
N ARG A 309 -9.79 -3.02 18.15
CA ARG A 309 -10.38 -4.21 18.78
C ARG A 309 -11.72 -4.54 18.12
N GLY A 310 -11.84 -5.75 17.57
CA GLY A 310 -12.98 -6.21 16.81
C GLY A 310 -13.17 -5.39 15.53
N ASP A 311 -14.37 -4.83 15.38
CA ASP A 311 -14.77 -3.96 14.27
C ASP A 311 -14.61 -2.45 14.60
N SER A 312 -14.04 -2.15 15.76
CA SER A 312 -13.94 -0.80 16.30
C SER A 312 -12.50 -0.40 16.66
N TYR A 313 -12.28 0.89 16.81
CA TYR A 313 -11.01 1.42 17.29
C TYR A 313 -11.22 2.56 18.29
N HIS A 314 -10.22 2.75 19.14
CA HIS A 314 -10.11 3.85 20.08
C HIS A 314 -8.98 4.77 19.63
N ARG A 315 -9.23 6.08 19.63
CA ARG A 315 -8.22 7.08 19.28
C ARG A 315 -7.77 7.85 20.52
N TYR A 316 -6.47 8.11 20.59
CA TYR A 316 -5.83 8.96 21.58
C TYR A 316 -5.01 10.03 20.86
N ALA A 317 -4.91 11.22 21.45
CA ALA A 317 -4.18 12.33 20.85
C ALA A 317 -2.68 12.01 20.69
N ASP A 318 -2.11 11.35 21.69
CA ASP A 318 -0.72 10.92 21.73
C ASP A 318 -0.56 9.72 22.69
N VAL A 319 0.69 9.28 22.87
CA VAL A 319 1.02 8.19 23.79
C VAL A 319 0.75 8.56 25.25
N ALA A 320 1.01 9.81 25.65
CA ALA A 320 0.79 10.23 27.03
C ALA A 320 -0.69 10.15 27.41
N ALA A 321 -1.59 10.51 26.49
CA ALA A 321 -3.03 10.37 26.62
C ALA A 321 -3.45 8.89 26.72
N LEU A 322 -2.87 8.00 25.90
CA LEU A 322 -3.12 6.56 26.01
C LEU A 322 -2.71 5.99 27.38
N LEU A 323 -1.50 6.33 27.84
CA LEU A 323 -0.93 5.77 29.08
C LEU A 323 -1.47 6.37 30.36
N SER A 324 -2.21 7.49 30.28
CA SER A 324 -2.86 8.14 31.41
C SER A 324 -4.38 7.92 31.45
N ALA A 325 -4.95 7.38 30.38
CA ALA A 325 -6.37 7.05 30.31
C ALA A 325 -6.74 5.95 31.32
N ARG A 326 -7.83 6.18 32.06
CA ARG A 326 -8.38 5.21 33.02
C ARG A 326 -9.35 4.22 32.37
N GLN A 327 -9.94 4.60 31.24
CA GLN A 327 -10.90 3.82 30.47
C GLN A 327 -10.68 4.12 28.97
N PRO A 328 -11.08 3.20 28.07
CA PRO A 328 -11.00 3.44 26.63
C PRO A 328 -11.76 4.69 26.21
N SER A 329 -11.26 5.40 25.19
CA SER A 329 -12.04 6.47 24.54
C SER A 329 -13.30 5.92 23.88
N ALA A 330 -14.22 6.76 23.42
CA ALA A 330 -15.42 6.25 22.72
C ALA A 330 -15.00 5.42 21.48
N PRO A 331 -15.55 4.19 21.31
CA PRO A 331 -15.21 3.36 20.17
C PRO A 331 -15.74 4.00 18.87
N ARG A 332 -14.95 3.87 17.80
CA ARG A 332 -15.26 4.36 16.46
C ARG A 332 -15.21 3.21 15.46
N SER A 333 -15.96 3.30 14.37
CA SER A 333 -16.05 2.21 13.40
C SER A 333 -14.81 2.15 12.49
N ILE A 334 -14.12 1.00 12.47
CA ILE A 334 -13.04 0.74 11.51
C ILE A 334 -13.58 0.81 10.08
N ALA A 335 -14.72 0.18 9.83
CA ALA A 335 -15.32 0.10 8.51
C ALA A 335 -15.68 1.48 7.95
N ALA A 336 -16.31 2.34 8.76
CA ALA A 336 -16.69 3.68 8.32
C ALA A 336 -15.47 4.62 8.20
N ASP A 337 -14.64 4.70 9.23
CA ASP A 337 -13.63 5.77 9.32
C ASP A 337 -12.34 5.42 8.58
N LEU A 338 -11.85 4.17 8.69
CA LEU A 338 -10.60 3.75 8.07
C LEU A 338 -10.81 3.21 6.65
N PHE A 339 -11.93 2.51 6.42
CA PHE A 339 -12.21 1.88 5.13
C PHE A 339 -13.26 2.60 4.30
N ARG A 340 -13.97 3.63 4.80
CA ARG A 340 -15.02 4.35 4.05
C ARG A 340 -16.11 3.41 3.52
N CYS A 341 -16.51 2.44 4.32
CA CYS A 341 -17.73 1.65 4.08
C CYS A 341 -18.95 2.55 4.30
N ALA A 342 -19.97 2.38 3.47
CA ALA A 342 -21.28 2.94 3.80
C ALA A 342 -21.77 2.29 5.10
N GLU A 343 -22.34 3.08 6.01
CA GLU A 343 -23.04 2.52 7.16
C GLU A 343 -24.14 1.59 6.63
N SER A 344 -24.16 0.35 7.09
CA SER A 344 -25.26 -0.55 6.79
C SER A 344 -26.53 0.11 7.32
N ALA A 345 -27.44 0.49 6.42
CA ALA A 345 -28.78 0.90 6.81
C ALA A 345 -29.33 -0.18 7.75
N THR A 346 -29.59 0.19 9.00
CA THR A 346 -30.25 -0.68 9.96
C THR A 346 -31.52 -1.17 9.29
N PRO A 347 -31.76 -2.49 9.16
CA PRO A 347 -33.02 -2.96 8.61
C PRO A 347 -34.11 -2.42 9.53
N THR A 348 -34.93 -1.51 9.01
CA THR A 348 -36.16 -1.08 9.65
C THR A 348 -36.92 -2.36 9.99
N PRO A 349 -37.32 -2.58 11.25
CA PRO A 349 -38.16 -3.71 11.58
C PRO A 349 -39.38 -3.63 10.66
N ARG A 350 -39.62 -4.69 9.88
CA ARG A 350 -40.92 -4.85 9.25
C ARG A 350 -41.92 -4.96 10.40
N GLU A 351 -42.68 -3.91 10.64
CA GLU A 351 -43.91 -4.00 11.40
C GLU A 351 -44.79 -5.09 10.75
N GLN A 352 -45.26 -6.00 11.60
CA GLN A 352 -46.10 -7.14 11.26
C GLN A 352 -47.52 -6.71 10.93
#